data_AF-A0ABD0RP45-F1
#
_entry.id   AF-A0ABD0RP45-F1
#
_cell.length_a   1.000
_cell.length_b   1.000
_cell.length_c   1.000
_cell.angle_alpha   90.00
_cell.angle_beta   90.00
_cell.angle_gamma   90.00
#
_symmetry.space_group_name_H-M   'P 1'
#
loop_
_entity.id
_entity.type
_entity.pdbx_description
1 polymer ?
#
loop_
_entity_poly.entity_id
_entity_poly.type
_entity_poly.pdbx_seq_one_letter_code
_entity_poly.pdbx_strand_id
1 'polypeptide(L)' 'MVSHKEFETAGKAPGLQIWRIENMDLKPVPKNLYGNFYTGDAYLLLFTTNAPS' A
#
# COMPACT_ATOMS: atom_id res chain seq x y z
N MET A 1 15.26 -8.50 12.66
CA MET A 1 14.14 -7.59 12.34
C MET A 1 13.66 -7.95 10.95
N VAL A 2 12.37 -8.27 10.78
CA VAL A 2 11.80 -8.56 9.46
C VAL A 2 11.45 -7.21 8.83
N SER A 3 12.25 -6.74 7.87
CA SER A 3 11.95 -5.53 7.09
C SER A 3 11.40 -5.94 5.73
N HIS A 4 10.16 -5.56 5.44
CA HIS A 4 9.58 -5.75 4.12
C HIS A 4 10.01 -4.62 3.19
N LYS A 5 10.40 -4.91 1.94
CA LYS A 5 10.88 -3.91 0.97
C LYS A 5 9.89 -2.75 0.78
N GLU A 6 8.60 -3.07 0.73
CA GLU A 6 7.55 -2.05 0.59
C GLU A 6 7.50 -1.04 1.74
N PHE A 7 7.91 -1.44 2.95
CA PHE A 7 7.91 -0.55 4.11
C PHE A 7 9.02 0.50 4.04
N GLU A 8 10.06 0.30 3.24
CA GLU A 8 11.09 1.31 3.02
C GLU A 8 10.56 2.54 2.27
N THR A 9 9.45 2.40 1.54
CA THR A 9 8.85 3.49 0.74
C THR A 9 7.48 3.92 1.24
N ALA A 10 6.86 3.15 2.13
CA ALA A 10 5.56 3.44 2.72
C ALA A 10 5.60 4.76 3.50
N GLY A 11 4.68 5.68 3.19
CA GLY A 11 4.47 6.91 3.94
C GLY A 11 5.55 7.98 3.81
N LYS A 12 6.50 7.83 2.87
CA LYS A 12 7.55 8.83 2.63
C LYS A 12 7.06 10.07 1.87
N ALA A 13 5.96 9.97 1.15
CA ALA A 13 5.37 11.07 0.41
C ALA A 13 3.85 11.12 0.64
N PRO A 14 3.24 12.32 0.62
CA PRO A 14 1.80 12.45 0.69
C PRO A 14 1.11 11.72 -0.46
N GLY A 15 -0.02 11.08 -0.17
CA GLY A 15 -0.83 10.37 -1.14
C GLY A 15 -1.33 9.03 -0.64
N LEU A 16 -1.98 8.29 -1.55
CA LEU A 16 -2.52 6.96 -1.30
C LEU A 16 -1.57 5.89 -1.85
N GLN A 17 -1.21 4.93 -1.00
CA GLN A 17 -0.53 3.70 -1.36
C GLN A 17 -1.44 2.52 -1.05
N ILE A 18 -1.59 1.60 -2.01
CA ILE A 18 -2.41 0.41 -1.86
C ILE A 18 -1.55 -0.80 -2.17
N TRP A 19 -1.62 -1.79 -1.29
CA TRP A 19 -1.02 -3.10 -1.51
C TRP A 19 -2.08 -4.19 -1.44
N ARG A 20 -1.85 -5.26 -2.21
CA ARG A 20 -2.60 -6.50 -2.18
C ARG A 20 -1.76 -7.57 -1.53
N ILE A 21 -2.37 -8.39 -0.69
CA ILE A 21 -1.70 -9.54 -0.07
C ILE A 21 -1.82 -10.71 -1.04
N GLU A 22 -0.67 -11.18 -1.55
CA GLU A 22 -0.57 -12.31 -2.46
C GLU A 22 0.42 -13.32 -1.89
N ASN A 23 -0.02 -14.54 -1.62
CA ASN A 23 0.85 -15.62 -1.08
C ASN A 23 1.66 -15.19 0.16
N MET A 24 1.01 -14.49 1.10
CA MET A 24 1.65 -13.93 2.32
C MET A 24 2.71 -12.86 2.06
N ASP A 25 2.74 -12.28 0.85
CA ASP A 25 3.64 -11.19 0.45
C ASP A 25 2.86 -9.91 0.14
N LEU A 26 3.48 -8.75 0.37
CA LEU A 26 2.83 -7.45 0.15
C LEU A 26 3.17 -6.95 -1.26
N LYS A 27 2.20 -6.95 -2.17
CA LYS A 27 2.39 -6.49 -3.56
C LYS A 27 1.77 -5.12 -3.81
N PRO A 28 2.50 -4.14 -4.36
CA PRO A 28 1.94 -2.83 -4.67
C PRO A 28 0.90 -2.94 -5.79
N VAL A 29 -0.26 -2.32 -5.58
CA VAL A 29 -1.29 -2.22 -6.62
C VAL A 29 -0.89 -1.12 -7.60
N PRO A 30 -0.95 -1.35 -8.92
CA PRO A 30 -0.76 -0.29 -9.91
C PRO A 30 -1.76 0.86 -9.73
N LYS A 31 -1.32 2.12 -9.83
CA LYS A 31 -2.17 3.30 -9.59
C LYS A 31 -3.40 3.38 -10.49
N ASN A 32 -3.32 2.86 -11.73
CA ASN A 32 -4.44 2.78 -12.66
C ASN A 32 -5.54 1.79 -12.23
N LEU A 33 -5.25 0.91 -11.26
CA LEU A 33 -6.20 -0.05 -10.71
C LEU A 33 -6.69 0.34 -9.31
N TYR A 34 -6.29 1.51 -8.80
CA TYR A 34 -6.81 1.99 -7.52
C TYR A 34 -8.33 2.13 -7.58
N GLY A 35 -9.01 1.54 -6.60
CA GLY A 35 -10.48 1.48 -6.54
C GLY A 35 -11.07 0.16 -7.03
N ASN A 36 -10.30 -0.67 -7.74
CA ASN A 36 -10.72 -2.02 -8.11
C ASN A 36 -10.24 -3.01 -7.03
N PHE A 37 -11.17 -3.61 -6.31
CA PHE A 37 -10.88 -4.57 -5.26
C PHE A 37 -11.52 -5.92 -5.58
N TYR A 38 -10.72 -6.99 -5.54
CA TYR A 38 -11.20 -8.37 -5.68
C TYR A 38 -11.73 -8.89 -4.34
N THR A 39 -12.97 -9.40 -4.32
CA THR A 39 -13.68 -9.82 -3.08
C THR A 39 -13.03 -10.98 -2.33
N GLY A 40 -12.13 -11.75 -2.96
CA GLY A 40 -11.40 -12.85 -2.31
C GLY A 40 -10.02 -12.47 -1.75
N ASP A 41 -9.56 -11.25 -2.03
CA ASP A 41 -8.22 -10.80 -1.68
C ASP A 41 -8.27 -9.82 -0.49
N ALA A 42 -7.16 -9.73 0.23
CA ALA A 42 -6.98 -8.74 1.28
C ALA A 42 -6.05 -7.60 0.83
N TYR A 43 -6.33 -6.38 1.30
CA TYR A 43 -5.62 -5.17 0.89
C TYR A 43 -5.18 -4.36 2.11
N LEU A 44 -4.02 -3.71 1.98
CA LEU A 44 -3.52 -2.70 2.92
C LEU A 44 -3.57 -1.34 2.22
N LEU A 45 -4.19 -0.35 2.85
CA LEU A 45 -4.25 1.02 2.35
C LEU A 45 -3.54 1.94 3.33
N LEU A 46 -2.60 2.73 2.83
CA LEU A 46 -1.94 3.79 3.57
C LEU A 46 -2.22 5.12 2.89
N PHE A 47 -2.92 6.00 3.58
CA PHE A 47 -3.08 7.38 3.17
C PHE A 47 -2.18 8.28 4.02
N THR A 48 -1.23 8.93 3.37
CA THR A 48 -0.28 9.84 4.03
C THR A 48 -0.65 11.28 3.70
N THR A 49 -0.86 12.08 4.73
CA THR A 49 -1.10 13.52 4.61
C THR A 49 0.21 14.29 4.78
N ASN A 50 0.22 15.54 4.29
CA ASN A 50 1.25 16.48 4.74
C ASN A 50 1.20 16.59 6.27
N ALA A 51 2.37 16.82 6.88
CA ALA A 51 2.40 17.19 8.28
C ALA A 51 1.53 18.45 8.46
N PRO A 52 0.66 18.50 9.48
CA PRO A 52 -0.05 19.72 9.79
C PRO A 52 1.00 20.80 10.11
N SER A 53 0.96 21.88 9.32
CA SER A 53 1.79 23.08 9.48
C SER A 53 1.44 23.84 10.74
#